data_AF-Q16GI6-F1
#
_entry.id   AF-Q16GI6-F1
#
_cell.length_a   1.000
_cell.length_b   1.000
_cell.length_c   1.000
_cell.angle_alpha   90.00
_cell.angle_beta   90.00
_cell.angle_gamma   90.00
#
_symmetry.space_group_name_H-M   'P 1'
#
loop_
_entity.id
_entity.type
_entity.pdbx_description
1 polymer ?
#
loop_
_entity_poly.entity_id
_entity_poly.type
_entity_poly.pdbx_seq_one_letter_code
_entity_poly.pdbx_strand_id
1 'polypeptide(L)'
;MLKLPMSTIQHCNQYSSDISAIAKIYGKPLERDGETFMSVEKMLLDFTMKNARFKVKDNVNTQNVLGEAINQFLNQNANELIQEMRPAASQSIAKLFRRFLNDAFSNIPMRLWLLEN
;
A
#
# COMPACT_ATOMS: atom_id res chain seq x y z
N MET A 1 10.27 18.14 -9.33
CA MET A 1 10.46 17.64 -7.95
C MET A 1 9.75 18.60 -7.01
N LEU A 2 8.58 18.20 -6.50
CA LEU A 2 7.81 19.00 -5.55
C LEU A 2 8.54 19.01 -4.20
N LYS A 3 9.01 20.17 -3.73
CA LYS A 3 9.62 20.30 -2.40
C LYS A 3 8.59 20.77 -1.40
N LEU A 4 7.93 19.81 -0.74
CA LEU A 4 7.10 20.06 0.43
C LEU A 4 7.98 20.17 1.69
N PRO A 5 7.70 21.09 2.63
CA PRO A 5 8.32 21.08 3.95
C PRO A 5 7.73 19.95 4.80
N MET A 6 8.06 18.70 4.44
CA MET A 6 7.55 17.48 5.08
C MET A 6 7.89 17.40 6.58
N SER A 7 8.95 18.10 7.03
CA SER A 7 9.37 18.16 8.43
C SER A 7 8.37 18.85 9.36
N THR A 8 7.38 19.59 8.82
CA THR A 8 6.36 20.30 9.61
C THR A 8 5.05 19.51 9.73
N ILE A 9 4.89 18.38 9.01
CA ILE A 9 3.65 17.61 9.02
C ILE A 9 3.68 16.58 10.16
N GLN A 10 3.01 16.88 11.28
CA GLN A 10 2.88 15.94 12.40
C GLN A 10 1.84 14.86 12.15
N HIS A 11 0.66 15.22 11.62
CA HIS A 11 -0.41 14.28 11.29
C HIS A 11 -1.03 14.61 9.93
N CYS A 12 -1.14 13.60 9.07
CA CYS A 12 -1.84 13.72 7.78
C CYS A 12 -2.85 12.59 7.65
N ASN A 13 -4.12 12.95 7.45
CA ASN A 13 -5.15 12.00 7.07
C ASN A 13 -5.31 12.00 5.55
N GLN A 14 -5.39 10.81 4.98
CA GLN A 14 -5.69 10.60 3.57
C GLN A 14 -7.03 9.88 3.43
N TYR A 15 -7.90 10.41 2.58
CA TYR A 15 -9.18 9.80 2.24
C TYR A 15 -9.21 9.52 0.74
N SER A 16 -9.67 8.35 0.34
CA SER A 16 -9.81 7.97 -1.07
C SER A 16 -11.07 7.13 -1.23
N SER A 17 -11.88 7.42 -2.25
CA SER A 17 -13.11 6.68 -2.53
C SER A 17 -12.88 5.47 -3.43
N ASP A 18 -11.86 5.51 -4.30
CA ASP A 18 -11.68 4.50 -5.34
C ASP A 18 -10.24 4.01 -5.35
N ILE A 19 -10.03 2.83 -4.75
CA ILE A 19 -8.74 2.15 -4.75
C ILE A 19 -8.90 0.86 -5.54
N SER A 20 -8.02 0.64 -6.51
CA SER A 20 -7.95 -0.63 -7.25
C SER A 20 -6.52 -1.15 -7.18
N ALA A 21 -6.34 -2.39 -6.78
CA ALA A 21 -5.03 -3.02 -6.67
C ALA A 21 -4.98 -4.31 -7.48
N ILE A 22 -3.83 -4.58 -8.09
CA ILE A 22 -3.52 -5.83 -8.77
C ILE A 22 -2.30 -6.41 -8.09
N ALA A 23 -2.44 -7.65 -7.62
CA ALA A 23 -1.35 -8.42 -7.05
C ALA A 23 -0.99 -9.59 -7.97
N LYS A 24 0.31 -9.84 -8.14
CA LYS A 24 0.85 -11.06 -8.75
C LYS A 24 1.70 -11.79 -7.73
N ILE A 25 1.34 -13.04 -7.47
CA ILE A 25 2.02 -13.89 -6.51
C ILE A 25 2.71 -15.00 -7.27
N TYR A 26 3.99 -15.20 -6.97
CA TYR A 26 4.78 -16.32 -7.47
C TYR A 26 5.11 -17.19 -6.28
N GLY A 27 4.72 -18.45 -6.36
CA GLY A 27 5.15 -19.45 -5.38
C GLY A 27 5.60 -20.72 -6.04
N LYS A 28 6.15 -21.59 -5.21
CA LYS A 28 6.65 -22.91 -5.58
C LYS A 28 6.04 -23.96 -4.66
N PRO A 29 5.74 -25.16 -5.19
CA PRO A 29 5.32 -26.27 -4.35
C PRO A 29 6.43 -26.64 -3.36
N LEU A 30 6.03 -26.98 -2.14
CA LEU A 30 6.87 -27.48 -1.06
C LEU A 30 6.28 -28.79 -0.55
N GLU A 31 6.96 -29.89 -0.80
CA GLU A 31 6.55 -31.22 -0.29
C GLU A 31 6.99 -31.39 1.16
N ARG A 32 6.07 -31.78 2.03
CA ARG A 32 6.33 -32.14 3.44
C ARG A 32 5.36 -33.23 3.88
N ASP A 33 5.89 -34.34 4.37
CA ASP A 33 5.11 -35.45 4.94
C ASP A 33 4.01 -36.00 4.00
N GLY A 34 4.25 -35.98 2.68
CA GLY A 34 3.30 -36.45 1.67
C GLY A 34 2.19 -35.45 1.32
N GLU A 35 2.28 -34.21 1.81
CA GLU A 35 1.39 -33.11 1.46
C GLU A 35 2.18 -32.00 0.75
N THR A 36 1.55 -31.40 -0.27
CA THR A 36 2.11 -30.26 -1.00
C THR A 36 1.60 -28.94 -0.39
N PHE A 37 2.52 -28.06 -0.01
CA PHE A 37 2.28 -26.69 0.44
C PHE A 37 2.82 -25.69 -0.58
N MET A 38 2.62 -24.38 -0.37
CA MET A 38 3.21 -23.35 -1.24
C MET A 38 4.16 -22.44 -0.45
N SER A 39 5.38 -22.30 -0.95
CA SER A 39 6.30 -21.21 -0.56
C SER A 39 6.05 -19.98 -1.42
N VAL A 40 5.94 -18.80 -0.83
CA VAL A 40 5.75 -17.53 -1.56
C VAL A 40 7.10 -16.86 -1.82
N GLU A 41 7.59 -17.05 -3.03
CA GLU A 41 8.89 -16.56 -3.50
C GLU A 41 8.90 -15.08 -3.84
N LYS A 42 7.79 -14.58 -4.40
CA LYS A 42 7.69 -13.18 -4.82
C LYS A 42 6.25 -12.71 -4.82
N MET A 43 6.05 -11.47 -4.43
CA MET A 43 4.80 -10.74 -4.61
C MET A 43 5.11 -9.42 -5.30
N LEU A 44 4.36 -9.13 -6.34
CA LEU A 44 4.31 -7.82 -6.97
C LEU A 44 2.92 -7.25 -6.69
N LEU A 45 2.88 -6.01 -6.23
CA LEU A 45 1.64 -5.28 -6.02
C LEU A 45 1.75 -3.97 -6.78
N ASP A 46 0.70 -3.61 -7.50
CA ASP A 46 0.50 -2.26 -7.98
C ASP A 46 -0.92 -1.82 -7.66
N PHE A 47 -1.10 -0.52 -7.45
CA PHE A 47 -2.40 0.03 -7.13
C PHE A 47 -2.62 1.38 -7.79
N THR A 48 -3.88 1.68 -8.09
CA THR A 48 -4.33 2.98 -8.53
C THR A 48 -5.31 3.53 -7.51
N MET A 49 -5.31 4.84 -7.37
CA MET A 49 -6.14 5.55 -6.41
C MET A 49 -6.71 6.78 -7.11
N LYS A 50 -8.02 6.99 -7.00
CA LYS A 50 -8.69 8.20 -7.51
C LYS A 50 -9.30 8.96 -6.34
N ASN A 51 -9.56 10.25 -6.57
CA ASN A 51 -10.28 11.11 -5.63
C ASN A 51 -9.65 11.22 -4.24
N ALA A 52 -8.32 11.15 -4.18
CA ALA A 52 -7.59 11.29 -2.94
C ALA A 52 -7.69 12.73 -2.41
N ARG A 53 -7.94 12.84 -1.10
CA ARG A 53 -7.92 14.10 -0.37
C ARG A 53 -6.98 13.99 0.82
N PHE A 54 -6.15 15.01 0.98
CA PHE A 54 -5.22 15.15 2.09
C PHE A 54 -5.74 16.18 3.08
N LYS A 55 -5.62 15.86 4.37
CA LYS A 55 -5.90 16.78 5.47
C LYS A 55 -4.79 16.72 6.49
N VAL A 56 -3.95 17.75 6.50
CA VAL A 56 -2.89 17.92 7.50
C VAL A 56 -3.49 18.56 8.75
N LYS A 57 -3.21 17.96 9.91
CA LYS A 57 -3.47 18.54 11.23
C LYS A 57 -2.14 18.79 11.92
N ASP A 58 -1.96 20.01 12.42
CA ASP A 58 -0.79 20.38 13.20
C ASP A 58 -1.21 21.28 14.38
N ASN A 59 -0.43 21.29 15.46
CA ASN A 59 -0.72 22.06 16.67
C ASN A 59 -0.51 23.59 16.48
N VAL A 60 -0.02 24.03 15.32
CA VAL A 60 0.14 25.44 14.92
C VAL A 60 -1.11 25.98 14.19
N ASN A 61 -2.12 25.13 13.97
CA ASN A 61 -3.10 25.28 12.89
C ASN A 61 -4.56 25.44 13.33
N THR A 62 -4.82 26.11 14.46
CA THR A 62 -6.21 26.42 14.84
C THR A 62 -6.79 27.64 14.11
N GLN A 63 -5.97 28.56 13.56
CA GLN A 63 -6.46 29.77 12.87
C GLN A 63 -5.53 30.33 11.74
N ASN A 64 -4.55 29.56 11.24
CA ASN A 64 -3.52 30.10 10.36
C ASN A 64 -3.76 29.79 8.87
N VAL A 65 -3.80 30.84 8.04
CA VAL A 65 -3.87 30.84 6.56
C VAL A 65 -2.85 29.87 5.92
N LEU A 66 -1.71 29.67 6.57
CA LEU A 66 -0.66 28.76 6.11
C LEU A 66 -1.12 27.29 6.05
N GLY A 67 -1.90 26.83 7.02
CA GLY A 67 -2.43 25.46 7.03
C GLY A 67 -3.42 25.21 5.89
N GLU A 68 -4.24 26.20 5.58
CA GLU A 68 -5.16 26.15 4.44
C GLU A 68 -4.38 26.12 3.12
N ALA A 69 -3.34 26.94 2.98
CA ALA A 69 -2.48 26.92 1.79
C ALA A 69 -1.79 25.57 1.59
N ILE A 70 -1.31 24.93 2.66
CA ILE A 70 -0.72 23.57 2.59
C ILE A 70 -1.77 22.55 2.17
N ASN A 71 -2.96 22.55 2.79
CA ASN A 71 -4.04 21.64 2.40
C ASN A 71 -4.45 21.86 0.94
N GLN A 72 -4.58 23.11 0.50
CA GLN A 72 -4.92 23.43 -0.89
C GLN A 72 -3.85 22.91 -1.85
N PHE A 73 -2.57 23.15 -1.55
CA PHE A 73 -1.47 22.65 -2.36
C PHE A 73 -1.46 21.13 -2.47
N LEU A 74 -1.60 20.42 -1.35
CA LEU A 74 -1.62 18.95 -1.33
C LEU A 74 -2.79 18.39 -2.14
N ASN A 75 -3.97 18.99 -2.04
CA ASN A 75 -5.15 18.52 -2.75
C ASN A 75 -5.10 18.88 -4.25
N GLN A 76 -4.54 20.03 -4.63
CA GLN A 76 -4.32 20.40 -6.04
C GLN A 76 -3.34 19.46 -6.74
N ASN A 77 -2.32 19.00 -6.02
CA ASN A 77 -1.27 18.12 -6.56
C ASN A 77 -1.45 16.64 -6.15
N ALA A 78 -2.64 16.27 -5.65
CA ALA A 78 -2.86 14.97 -5.03
C ALA A 78 -2.51 13.78 -5.94
N ASN A 79 -2.85 13.87 -7.22
CA ASN A 79 -2.59 12.82 -8.19
C ASN A 79 -1.08 12.60 -8.39
N GLU A 80 -0.30 13.67 -8.57
CA GLU A 80 1.15 13.59 -8.77
C GLU A 80 1.85 13.04 -7.52
N LEU A 81 1.46 13.54 -6.35
CA LEU A 81 2.00 13.08 -5.07
C LEU A 81 1.76 11.57 -4.88
N ILE A 82 0.56 11.09 -5.20
CA ILE A 82 0.25 9.65 -5.13
C ILE A 82 1.10 8.86 -6.11
N GLN A 83 1.29 9.34 -7.34
CA GLN A 83 2.10 8.65 -8.34
C GLN A 83 3.57 8.57 -7.91
N GLU A 84 4.10 9.62 -7.29
CA GLU A 84 5.46 9.65 -6.74
C GLU A 84 5.61 8.70 -5.54
N MET A 85 4.61 8.65 -4.66
CA MET A 85 4.61 7.78 -3.48
C MET A 85 4.28 6.31 -3.78
N ARG A 86 3.55 6.05 -4.87
CA ARG A 86 3.03 4.71 -5.22
C ARG A 86 4.12 3.64 -5.25
N PRO A 87 5.29 3.82 -5.90
CA PRO A 87 6.31 2.77 -5.94
C PRO A 87 6.77 2.31 -4.56
N ALA A 88 7.03 3.25 -3.65
CA ALA A 88 7.48 2.95 -2.29
C ALA A 88 6.37 2.31 -1.45
N ALA A 89 5.13 2.79 -1.59
CA ALA A 89 3.97 2.20 -0.93
C ALA A 89 3.71 0.77 -1.43
N SER A 90 3.70 0.56 -2.75
CA SER A 90 3.50 -0.75 -3.38
C SER A 90 4.54 -1.77 -2.90
N GLN A 91 5.82 -1.39 -2.85
CA GLN A 91 6.89 -2.26 -2.36
C GLN A 91 6.71 -2.60 -0.88
N SER A 92 6.35 -1.62 -0.05
CA SER A 92 6.16 -1.82 1.39
C SER A 92 4.98 -2.75 1.68
N ILE A 93 3.86 -2.54 1.00
CA ILE A 93 2.66 -3.38 1.10
C ILE A 93 2.97 -4.79 0.59
N ALA A 94 3.59 -4.93 -0.59
CA ALA A 94 3.97 -6.24 -1.13
C ALA A 94 4.88 -7.03 -0.19
N LYS A 95 5.85 -6.36 0.46
CA LYS A 95 6.74 -7.00 1.43
C LYS A 95 5.98 -7.50 2.66
N LEU A 96 5.04 -6.71 3.18
CA LEU A 96 4.22 -7.08 4.32
C LEU A 96 3.32 -8.28 3.99
N PHE A 97 2.54 -8.16 2.92
CA PHE A 97 1.62 -9.22 2.50
C PHE A 97 2.33 -10.49 2.06
N ARG A 98 3.51 -10.40 1.43
CA ARG A 98 4.31 -11.57 1.09
C ARG A 98 4.61 -12.41 2.32
N ARG A 99 5.06 -11.79 3.43
CA ARG A 99 5.38 -12.52 4.67
C ARG A 99 4.13 -13.20 5.21
N PHE A 100 3.04 -12.44 5.33
CA PHE A 100 1.76 -12.97 5.80
C PHE A 100 1.26 -14.16 4.97
N LEU A 101 1.25 -14.05 3.65
CA LEU A 101 0.83 -15.14 2.77
C LEU A 101 1.80 -16.32 2.78
N ASN A 102 3.11 -16.08 2.90
CA ASN A 102 4.08 -17.16 3.03
C ASN A 102 3.82 -17.98 4.30
N ASP A 103 3.59 -17.31 5.43
CA ASP A 103 3.31 -17.96 6.70
C ASP A 103 1.99 -18.74 6.65
N ALA A 104 0.97 -18.21 5.96
CA ALA A 104 -0.28 -18.94 5.75
C ALA A 104 -0.12 -20.15 4.81
N PHE A 105 0.39 -19.94 3.59
CA PHE A 105 0.41 -20.97 2.55
C PHE A 105 1.47 -22.06 2.75
N SER A 106 2.48 -21.81 3.59
CA SER A 106 3.43 -22.85 4.02
C SER A 106 2.89 -23.80 5.09
N ASN A 107 1.71 -23.49 5.64
CA ASN A 107 1.04 -24.28 6.68
C ASN A 107 -0.35 -24.81 6.27
N ILE A 108 -0.87 -24.39 5.11
CA ILE A 108 -2.15 -24.88 4.58
C ILE A 108 -1.89 -25.71 3.31
N PRO A 109 -2.20 -27.02 3.31
CA PRO A 109 -2.01 -27.88 2.14
C PRO A 109 -2.71 -27.31 0.89
N MET A 110 -2.03 -27.36 -0.26
CA MET A 110 -2.50 -26.81 -1.53
C MET A 110 -3.86 -27.37 -1.94
N ARG A 111 -4.09 -28.66 -1.73
CA ARG A 111 -5.38 -29.33 -2.04
C ARG A 111 -6.61 -28.71 -1.37
N LEU A 112 -6.45 -27.92 -0.31
CA LEU A 112 -7.57 -27.29 0.40
C LEU A 112 -8.02 -25.96 -0.23
N TRP A 113 -7.15 -25.30 -1.00
CA TRP A 113 -7.41 -23.95 -1.52
C TRP A 113 -7.08 -23.78 -2.99
N LEU A 114 -6.24 -24.65 -3.57
CA LEU A 114 -6.03 -24.75 -5.00
C LEU A 114 -6.98 -25.82 -5.55
N LEU A 115 -8.03 -25.36 -6.23
CA LEU A 115 -8.93 -26.24 -6.97
C LEU A 115 -8.15 -26.80 -8.17
N GLU A 116 -8.00 -28.11 -8.23
CA GLU A 116 -7.55 -28.80 -9.43
C GLU A 116 -8.67 -28.70 -10.47
N ASN A 117 -8.36 -28.12 -11.63
CA ASN A 117 -9.26 -28.07 -12.79
C ASN A 117 -9.02 -29.28 -13.70
#